data_AF-A0AAV0WUK1-F1
#
_entry.id   AF-A0AAV0WUK1-F1
#
_cell.length_a   1.000
_cell.length_b   1.000
_cell.length_c   1.000
_cell.angle_alpha   90.00
_cell.angle_beta   90.00
_cell.angle_gamma   90.00
#
_symmetry.space_group_name_H-M   'P 1'
#
loop_
_entity.id
_entity.type
_entity.pdbx_description
1 polymer ?
#
loop_
_entity_poly.entity_id
_entity_poly.type
_entity_poly.pdbx_seq_one_letter_code
_entity_poly.pdbx_strand_id
1 'polypeptide(L)'
;MDYVVVISLCFFLQNVYVRFQTLNDLWKCLPADLVPFSDQWTHIEIVILMENTPLLHAELCDLLKMFTLGYGRMLLSFFIFSFINMLFSVYIVLNSYELSGSKANANVFKNMLMLSIYAQCVTFLMSIITFVSFINKKRLEMISYLRLYRISILHLDIKRQIKMFMNQISVCYSDQISAFGFFDINLNLVTSVLVLLISGTITLVQMKSHPMILKLNNDTYSFFQNLAKRE
;
A
#
# COMPACT_ATOMS: atom_id res chain seq x y z
N MET A 1 -13.62 9.35 -9.29
CA MET A 1 -13.73 8.67 -7.98
C MET A 1 -12.37 8.19 -7.51
N ASP A 2 -11.69 7.33 -8.26
CA ASP A 2 -10.44 6.66 -7.82
C ASP A 2 -9.31 7.61 -7.39
N TYR A 3 -9.14 8.76 -8.05
CA TYR A 3 -8.07 9.71 -7.70
C TYR A 3 -8.23 10.33 -6.30
N VAL A 4 -9.44 10.74 -5.93
CA VAL A 4 -9.74 11.32 -4.60
C VAL A 4 -9.55 10.26 -3.52
N VAL A 5 -9.99 9.03 -3.81
CA VAL A 5 -9.82 7.88 -2.92
C VAL A 5 -8.34 7.63 -2.67
N VAL A 6 -7.54 7.50 -3.72
CA VAL A 6 -6.09 7.26 -3.62
C VAL A 6 -5.40 8.40 -2.88
N ILE A 7 -5.73 9.67 -3.17
CA ILE A 7 -5.14 10.81 -2.46
C ILE A 7 -5.49 10.78 -0.98
N SER A 8 -6.76 10.57 -0.63
CA SER A 8 -7.19 10.53 0.78
C SER A 8 -6.52 9.40 1.55
N LEU A 9 -6.39 8.23 0.91
CA LEU A 9 -5.71 7.07 1.44
C LEU A 9 -4.21 7.32 1.63
N CYS A 10 -3.53 7.83 0.60
CA CYS A 10 -2.11 8.17 0.67
C CYS A 10 -1.83 9.27 1.70
N PHE A 11 -2.68 10.29 1.80
CA PHE A 11 -2.58 11.32 2.82
C PHE A 11 -2.71 10.74 4.23
N PHE A 12 -3.67 9.85 4.45
CA PHE A 12 -3.83 9.18 5.74
C PHE A 12 -2.61 8.31 6.06
N LEU A 13 -2.18 7.46 5.13
CA LEU A 13 -1.03 6.58 5.32
C LEU A 13 0.25 7.38 5.58
N GLN A 14 0.45 8.49 4.87
CA GLN A 14 1.59 9.39 5.10
C GLN A 14 1.55 10.00 6.49
N ASN A 15 0.39 10.44 6.97
CA ASN A 15 0.25 10.96 8.33
C ASN A 15 0.60 9.90 9.38
N VAL A 16 0.09 8.68 9.23
CA VAL A 16 0.38 7.56 10.13
C VAL A 16 1.87 7.22 10.09
N TYR A 17 2.47 7.17 8.90
CA TYR A 17 3.91 6.95 8.71
C TYR A 17 4.74 7.99 9.46
N VAL A 18 4.44 9.29 9.28
CA VAL A 18 5.17 10.38 9.95
C VAL A 18 5.06 10.25 11.46
N ARG A 19 3.88 9.90 12.00
CA ARG A 19 3.70 9.73 13.45
C ARG A 19 4.49 8.55 14.01
N PHE A 20 4.50 7.41 13.34
CA PHE A 20 5.37 6.29 13.72
C PHE A 20 6.86 6.64 13.61
N GLN A 21 7.23 7.43 12.60
CA GLN A 21 8.60 7.92 12.46
C GLN A 21 8.99 8.84 13.62
N THR A 22 8.16 9.82 13.98
CA THR A 22 8.39 10.70 15.13
C THR A 22 8.52 9.90 16.42
N LEU A 23 7.68 8.88 16.62
CA LEU A 23 7.75 7.99 17.77
C LEU A 23 9.09 7.26 17.83
N ASN A 24 9.57 6.75 16.70
CA ASN A 24 10.87 6.10 16.59
C ASN A 24 12.03 7.08 16.85
N ASP A 25 11.94 8.30 16.35
CA ASP A 25 12.96 9.33 16.57
C ASP A 25 13.04 9.72 18.06
N LEU A 26 11.90 9.81 18.76
CA LEU A 26 11.86 10.01 20.21
C LEU A 26 12.56 8.88 20.96
N TRP A 27 12.35 7.62 20.56
CA TRP A 27 13.07 6.48 21.14
C TRP A 27 14.56 6.52 20.87
N LYS A 28 14.97 6.95 19.68
CA LYS A 28 16.38 7.04 19.32
C LYS A 28 17.13 8.09 20.14
N CYS A 29 16.43 9.11 20.64
CA CYS A 29 17.01 10.18 21.46
C CYS A 29 17.20 9.80 22.93
N LEU A 30 16.59 8.71 23.40
CA LEU A 30 16.74 8.26 24.79
C LEU A 30 18.15 7.72 25.06
N PRO A 31 18.77 8.04 26.21
CA PRO A 31 20.10 7.57 26.57
C PRO A 31 20.12 6.05 26.73
N ALA A 32 21.18 5.38 26.23
CA ALA A 32 21.28 3.92 26.14
C ALA A 32 21.21 3.15 27.48
N ASP A 33 21.51 3.82 28.58
CA ASP A 33 21.39 3.27 29.94
C ASP A 33 20.11 3.72 30.66
N LEU A 34 19.30 4.60 30.03
CA LEU A 34 18.13 5.27 30.62
C LEU A 34 18.46 5.97 31.95
N VAL A 35 19.72 6.40 32.11
CA VAL A 35 20.23 7.18 33.23
C VAL A 35 20.36 8.65 32.80
N PRO A 36 19.96 9.61 33.64
CA PRO A 36 20.13 11.03 33.33
C PRO A 36 21.62 11.39 33.18
N PHE A 37 21.96 12.05 32.07
CA PHE A 37 23.22 12.77 31.92
C PHE A 37 22.99 14.22 32.32
N SER A 38 23.88 14.78 33.14
CA SER A 38 23.67 16.02 33.90
C SER A 38 23.29 17.26 33.08
N ASP A 39 23.48 17.23 31.75
CA ASP A 39 23.25 18.40 30.88
C ASP A 39 22.21 18.16 29.75
N GLN A 40 21.61 16.96 29.62
CA GLN A 40 20.73 16.64 28.48
C GLN A 40 19.37 16.04 28.82
N TRP A 41 19.27 15.24 29.88
CA TRP A 41 18.03 14.54 30.22
C TRP A 41 17.85 14.50 31.73
N THR A 42 16.73 14.99 32.21
CA THR A 42 16.32 14.79 33.60
C THR A 42 15.68 13.41 33.77
N HIS A 43 15.77 12.84 34.98
CA HIS A 43 15.10 11.57 35.30
C HIS A 43 13.59 11.64 35.04
N ILE A 44 12.96 12.80 35.29
CA ILE A 44 11.53 13.02 35.09
C ILE A 44 11.17 12.94 33.60
N GLU A 45 11.95 13.57 32.72
CA GLU A 45 11.73 13.50 31.27
C GLU A 45 11.85 12.09 30.72
N ILE A 46 12.83 11.31 31.19
CA ILE A 46 13.01 9.91 30.81
C ILE A 46 11.79 9.08 31.22
N VAL A 47 11.30 9.25 32.44
CA VAL A 47 10.11 8.53 32.94
C VAL A 47 8.86 8.91 32.15
N ILE A 48 8.63 10.21 31.94
CA ILE A 48 7.48 10.70 31.17
C ILE A 48 7.49 10.13 29.75
N LEU A 49 8.65 10.09 29.10
CA LEU A 49 8.76 9.57 27.75
C LEU A 49 8.59 8.05 27.71
N MET A 50 9.14 7.32 28.69
CA MET A 50 8.97 5.88 28.84
C MET A 50 7.50 5.46 29.07
N GLU A 51 6.70 6.29 29.75
CA GLU A 51 5.27 6.01 29.98
C GLU A 51 4.39 6.43 28.80
N ASN A 52 4.64 7.60 28.22
CA ASN A 52 3.80 8.14 27.15
C ASN A 52 4.02 7.45 25.80
N THR A 53 5.24 7.00 25.51
CA THR A 53 5.54 6.46 24.18
C THR A 53 4.83 5.13 23.89
N PRO A 54 4.72 4.18 24.83
CA PRO A 54 3.88 3.00 24.69
C PRO A 54 2.39 3.29 24.50
N LEU A 55 1.87 4.32 25.17
CA LEU A 55 0.48 4.77 25.03
C LEU A 55 0.22 5.33 23.63
N LEU A 56 1.08 6.24 23.17
CA LEU A 56 1.02 6.78 21.80
C LEU A 56 1.15 5.68 20.74
N HIS A 57 2.01 4.69 20.97
CA HIS A 57 2.11 3.52 20.10
C HIS A 57 0.78 2.75 20.05
N ALA A 58 0.11 2.55 21.20
CA ALA A 58 -1.19 1.88 21.27
C ALA A 58 -2.24 2.63 20.43
N GLU A 59 -2.34 3.94 20.62
CA GLU A 59 -3.28 4.78 19.88
C GLU A 59 -3.04 4.76 18.37
N LEU A 60 -1.77 4.78 17.94
CA LEU A 60 -1.42 4.66 16.52
C LEU A 60 -1.78 3.29 15.95
N CYS A 61 -1.60 2.22 16.72
CA CYS A 61 -2.01 0.87 16.35
C CYS A 61 -3.53 0.77 16.21
N ASP A 62 -4.29 1.34 17.16
CA ASP A 62 -5.75 1.36 17.10
C ASP A 62 -6.25 2.20 15.92
N LEU A 63 -5.62 3.34 15.64
CA LEU A 63 -5.91 4.16 14.47
C LEU A 63 -5.72 3.37 13.17
N LEU A 64 -4.63 2.59 13.07
CA LEU A 64 -4.33 1.75 11.92
C LEU A 64 -5.32 0.58 11.78
N LYS A 65 -5.79 0.03 12.91
CA LYS A 65 -6.83 -0.99 12.95
C LYS A 65 -8.18 -0.44 12.48
N MET A 66 -8.59 0.73 12.96
CA MET A 66 -9.79 1.42 12.48
C MET A 66 -9.70 1.72 10.98
N PHE A 67 -8.54 2.17 10.50
CA PHE A 67 -8.30 2.35 9.07
C PHE A 67 -8.47 1.06 8.29
N THR A 68 -7.87 -0.04 8.75
CA THR A 68 -7.96 -1.34 8.08
C THR A 68 -9.40 -1.84 8.00
N LEU A 69 -10.17 -1.67 9.08
CA LEU A 69 -11.58 -2.03 9.11
C LEU A 69 -12.45 -1.13 8.22
N GLY A 70 -12.20 0.19 8.22
CA GLY A 70 -12.97 1.16 7.45
C GLY A 70 -12.65 1.15 5.94
N TYR A 71 -11.37 1.19 5.59
CA TYR A 71 -10.88 1.26 4.22
C TYR A 71 -10.62 -0.09 3.59
N GLY A 72 -10.62 -1.20 4.34
CA GLY A 72 -10.29 -2.53 3.82
C GLY A 72 -11.12 -2.95 2.60
N ARG A 73 -12.44 -2.72 2.62
CA ARG A 73 -13.32 -3.02 1.47
C ARG A 73 -13.02 -2.14 0.26
N MET A 74 -12.72 -0.88 0.52
CA MET A 74 -12.38 0.10 -0.51
C MET A 74 -11.04 -0.23 -1.17
N LEU A 75 -10.05 -0.63 -0.37
CA LEU A 75 -8.77 -1.14 -0.82
C LEU A 75 -8.95 -2.39 -1.69
N LEU A 76 -9.72 -3.38 -1.22
CA LEU A 76 -10.01 -4.59 -1.99
C LEU A 76 -10.60 -4.25 -3.37
N SER A 77 -11.65 -3.42 -3.37
CA SER A 77 -12.29 -2.94 -4.60
C SER A 77 -11.27 -2.24 -5.51
N PHE A 78 -10.49 -1.31 -4.96
CA PHE A 78 -9.46 -0.58 -5.69
C PHE A 78 -8.42 -1.50 -6.34
N PHE A 79 -7.91 -2.50 -5.61
CA PHE A 79 -6.93 -3.46 -6.15
C PHE A 79 -7.53 -4.31 -7.28
N ILE A 80 -8.76 -4.82 -7.11
CA ILE A 80 -9.44 -5.64 -8.13
C ILE A 80 -9.72 -4.82 -9.39
N PHE A 81 -10.33 -3.64 -9.25
CA PHE A 81 -10.65 -2.79 -10.40
C PHE A 81 -9.39 -2.28 -11.10
N SER A 82 -8.34 -1.93 -10.37
CA SER A 82 -7.05 -1.53 -10.96
C SER A 82 -6.43 -2.69 -11.75
N PHE A 83 -6.49 -3.91 -11.22
CA PHE A 83 -6.00 -5.10 -11.93
C PHE A 83 -6.78 -5.37 -13.23
N ILE A 84 -8.11 -5.32 -13.18
CA ILE A 84 -8.96 -5.48 -14.36
C ILE A 84 -8.68 -4.38 -15.39
N ASN A 85 -8.55 -3.13 -14.96
CA ASN A 85 -8.23 -2.00 -15.84
C ASN A 85 -6.86 -2.15 -16.51
N MET A 86 -5.86 -2.67 -15.80
CA MET A 86 -4.55 -2.97 -16.37
C MET A 86 -4.63 -4.05 -17.45
N LEU A 87 -5.34 -5.16 -17.19
CA LEU A 87 -5.56 -6.21 -18.20
C LEU A 87 -6.35 -5.72 -19.41
N PHE A 88 -7.39 -4.91 -19.17
CA PHE A 88 -8.20 -4.33 -20.23
C PHE A 88 -7.38 -3.37 -21.10
N SER A 89 -6.52 -2.56 -20.49
CA SER A 89 -5.61 -1.66 -21.22
C SER A 89 -4.66 -2.46 -22.12
N VAL A 90 -4.09 -3.57 -21.62
CA VAL A 90 -3.26 -4.48 -22.42
C VAL A 90 -4.06 -5.08 -23.58
N TYR A 91 -5.28 -5.57 -23.32
CA TYR A 91 -6.16 -6.10 -24.36
C TYR A 91 -6.48 -5.08 -25.46
N ILE A 92 -6.77 -3.82 -25.10
CA ILE A 92 -7.03 -2.76 -26.08
C ILE A 92 -5.78 -2.47 -26.90
N VAL A 93 -4.59 -2.39 -26.28
CA VAL A 93 -3.33 -2.17 -27.00
C VAL A 93 -3.07 -3.29 -28.01
N LEU A 94 -3.27 -4.56 -27.61
CA LEU A 94 -3.08 -5.72 -28.50
C LEU A 94 -4.04 -5.75 -29.70
N ASN A 95 -5.28 -5.30 -29.51
CA ASN A 95 -6.31 -5.30 -30.57
C ASN A 95 -6.41 -3.97 -31.34
N SER A 96 -5.75 -2.91 -30.89
CA SER A 96 -5.79 -1.58 -31.50
C SER A 96 -5.29 -1.56 -32.96
N TYR A 97 -4.36 -2.45 -33.31
CA TYR A 97 -3.80 -2.56 -34.66
C TYR A 97 -4.79 -3.16 -35.67
N GLU A 98 -5.68 -4.05 -35.26
CA GLU A 98 -6.65 -4.71 -36.15
C GLU A 98 -7.93 -3.90 -36.34
N LEU A 99 -8.31 -3.08 -35.35
CA LEU A 99 -9.56 -2.30 -35.35
C LEU A 99 -9.50 -1.03 -36.22
N SER A 100 -8.32 -0.64 -36.70
CA SER A 100 -8.07 0.65 -37.34
C SER A 100 -7.90 0.54 -38.87
N GLY A 101 -9.00 0.29 -39.55
CA GLY A 101 -9.13 0.69 -40.95
C GLY A 101 -9.07 2.22 -41.08
N SER A 102 -7.96 2.75 -41.58
CA SER A 102 -7.78 4.07 -42.22
C SER A 102 -7.59 5.38 -41.42
N LYS A 103 -7.56 5.44 -40.08
CA LYS A 103 -7.27 6.70 -39.34
C LYS A 103 -6.10 6.61 -38.35
N ALA A 104 -4.87 6.76 -38.86
CA ALA A 104 -3.61 6.64 -38.10
C ALA A 104 -3.54 7.56 -36.84
N ASN A 105 -3.96 8.83 -36.93
CA ASN A 105 -3.86 9.78 -35.80
C ASN A 105 -4.79 9.46 -34.62
N ALA A 106 -6.01 9.00 -34.89
CA ALA A 106 -6.96 8.63 -33.83
C ALA A 106 -6.47 7.39 -33.04
N ASN A 107 -5.76 6.49 -33.71
CA ASN A 107 -5.19 5.30 -33.09
C ASN A 107 -4.02 5.63 -32.15
N VAL A 108 -3.14 6.54 -32.55
CA VAL A 108 -2.03 7.02 -31.70
C VAL A 108 -2.55 7.67 -30.42
N PHE A 109 -3.56 8.54 -30.52
CA PHE A 109 -4.15 9.19 -29.34
C PHE A 109 -4.80 8.18 -28.38
N LYS A 110 -5.57 7.22 -28.91
CA LYS A 110 -6.20 6.17 -28.10
C LYS A 110 -5.16 5.31 -27.36
N ASN A 111 -4.09 4.92 -28.05
CA ASN A 111 -3.01 4.13 -27.45
C ASN A 111 -2.25 4.92 -26.37
N MET A 112 -1.96 6.21 -26.61
CA MET A 112 -1.35 7.09 -25.62
C MET A 112 -2.23 7.24 -24.37
N LEU A 113 -3.54 7.40 -24.56
CA LEU A 113 -4.50 7.50 -23.46
C LEU A 113 -4.57 6.21 -22.64
N MET A 114 -4.60 5.04 -23.29
CA MET A 114 -4.61 3.75 -22.59
C MET A 114 -3.30 3.49 -21.84
N LEU A 115 -2.16 3.85 -22.43
CA LEU A 115 -0.86 3.76 -21.75
C LEU A 115 -0.80 4.68 -20.52
N SER A 116 -1.37 5.89 -20.62
CA SER A 116 -1.48 6.82 -19.49
C SER A 116 -2.32 6.25 -18.35
N ILE A 117 -3.47 5.64 -18.66
CA ILE A 117 -4.33 4.97 -17.66
C ILE A 117 -3.58 3.80 -17.01
N TYR A 118 -2.91 2.97 -17.82
CA TYR A 118 -2.12 1.85 -17.31
C TYR A 118 -1.03 2.31 -16.35
N ALA A 119 -0.23 3.31 -16.76
CA ALA A 119 0.82 3.90 -15.94
C ALA A 119 0.26 4.49 -14.64
N GLN A 120 -0.87 5.20 -14.72
CA GLN A 120 -1.56 5.73 -13.56
C GLN A 120 -1.97 4.64 -12.56
N CYS A 121 -2.62 3.56 -13.02
CA CYS A 121 -2.99 2.42 -12.17
C CYS A 121 -1.77 1.80 -11.48
N VAL A 122 -0.68 1.58 -12.23
CA VAL A 122 0.58 1.05 -11.66
C VAL A 122 1.14 1.99 -10.61
N THR A 123 1.23 3.29 -10.88
CA THR A 123 1.77 4.26 -9.91
C THR A 123 0.96 4.31 -8.62
N PHE A 124 -0.37 4.25 -8.70
CA PHE A 124 -1.22 4.27 -7.50
C PHE A 124 -1.10 2.99 -6.69
N LEU A 125 -1.16 1.82 -7.33
CA LEU A 125 -0.95 0.53 -6.68
C LEU A 125 0.39 0.50 -5.95
N MET A 126 1.46 0.90 -6.63
CA MET A 126 2.80 0.94 -6.06
C MET A 126 2.87 1.91 -4.88
N SER A 127 2.31 3.12 -5.00
CA SER A 127 2.35 4.10 -3.93
C SER A 127 1.72 3.58 -2.63
N ILE A 128 0.54 2.95 -2.72
CA ILE A 128 -0.17 2.38 -1.57
C ILE A 128 0.64 1.25 -0.95
N ILE A 129 1.12 0.29 -1.76
CA ILE A 129 1.90 -0.84 -1.26
C ILE A 129 3.17 -0.35 -0.56
N THR A 130 3.87 0.64 -1.14
CA THR A 130 5.08 1.22 -0.57
C THR A 130 4.79 1.92 0.77
N PHE A 131 3.76 2.76 0.85
CA PHE A 131 3.41 3.44 2.10
C PHE A 131 3.06 2.45 3.22
N VAL A 132 2.23 1.46 2.94
CA VAL A 132 1.88 0.43 3.94
C VAL A 132 3.14 -0.32 4.39
N SER A 133 4.02 -0.66 3.46
CA SER A 133 5.27 -1.36 3.78
C SER A 133 6.22 -0.50 4.62
N PHE A 134 6.28 0.81 4.39
CA PHE A 134 7.04 1.74 5.22
C PHE A 134 6.47 1.86 6.62
N ILE A 135 5.15 1.94 6.77
CA ILE A 135 4.51 1.93 8.10
C ILE A 135 4.88 0.65 8.86
N ASN A 136 4.76 -0.51 8.21
CA ASN A 136 5.12 -1.80 8.82
C ASN A 136 6.60 -1.86 9.22
N LYS A 137 7.50 -1.31 8.39
CA LYS A 137 8.92 -1.18 8.74
C LYS A 137 9.12 -0.32 9.97
N LYS A 138 8.48 0.85 10.05
CA LYS A 138 8.61 1.77 11.19
C LYS A 138 8.04 1.20 12.48
N ARG A 139 6.93 0.46 12.41
CA ARG A 139 6.39 -0.29 13.56
C ARG A 139 7.40 -1.29 14.14
N LEU A 140 8.11 -2.03 13.28
CA LEU A 140 9.11 -3.02 13.72
C LEU A 140 10.43 -2.41 14.17
N GLU A 141 10.86 -1.29 13.58
CA GLU A 141 12.13 -0.63 13.90
C GLU A 141 12.20 -0.25 15.40
N MET A 142 11.05 0.06 16.00
CA MET A 142 10.91 0.31 17.43
C MET A 142 11.38 -0.86 18.32
N ILE A 143 11.08 -2.11 17.94
CA ILE A 143 11.58 -3.31 18.65
C ILE A 143 13.10 -3.39 18.56
N SER A 144 13.68 -3.00 17.41
CA SER A 144 15.12 -3.02 17.23
C SER A 144 15.81 -2.05 18.19
N TYR A 145 15.26 -0.85 18.37
CA TYR A 145 15.77 0.12 19.35
C TYR A 145 15.61 -0.37 20.79
N LEU A 146 14.45 -0.94 21.13
CA LEU A 146 14.23 -1.51 22.47
C LEU A 146 15.24 -2.61 22.82
N ARG A 147 15.64 -3.42 21.83
CA ARG A 147 16.66 -4.47 22.01
C ARG A 147 18.09 -3.94 22.16
N LEU A 148 18.37 -2.70 21.74
CA LEU A 148 19.70 -2.09 21.90
C LEU A 148 19.97 -1.66 23.34
N TYR A 149 18.93 -1.36 24.13
CA TYR A 149 19.10 -1.11 25.55
C TYR A 149 19.63 -2.36 26.25
N ARG A 150 20.56 -2.18 27.19
CA ARG A 150 21.04 -3.28 28.05
C ARG A 150 19.98 -3.63 29.09
N ILE A 151 18.87 -4.23 28.65
CA ILE A 151 17.69 -4.60 29.49
C ILE A 151 18.09 -5.41 30.73
N SER A 152 19.22 -6.12 30.70
CA SER A 152 19.76 -6.87 31.83
C SER A 152 20.23 -6.01 33.00
N ILE A 153 20.64 -4.76 32.75
CA ILE A 153 21.23 -3.83 33.73
C ILE A 153 20.17 -2.86 34.29
N LEU A 154 19.02 -2.76 33.62
CA LEU A 154 17.91 -1.89 33.99
C LEU A 154 17.18 -2.31 35.26
N HIS A 155 16.66 -1.33 35.99
CA HIS A 155 15.83 -1.55 37.17
C HIS A 155 14.61 -2.42 36.84
N LEU A 156 14.15 -3.22 37.81
CA LEU A 156 13.13 -4.26 37.60
C LEU A 156 11.82 -3.70 36.99
N ASP A 157 11.39 -2.52 37.43
CA ASP A 157 10.16 -1.88 36.94
C ASP A 157 10.28 -1.45 35.46
N ILE A 158 11.40 -0.82 35.10
CA ILE A 158 11.67 -0.37 33.73
C ILE A 158 11.82 -1.59 32.80
N LYS A 159 12.51 -2.63 33.28
CA LYS A 159 12.63 -3.90 32.57
C LYS A 159 11.27 -4.54 32.29
N ARG A 160 10.35 -4.49 33.26
CA ARG A 160 8.99 -5.00 33.10
C ARG A 160 8.21 -4.16 32.07
N GLN A 161 8.28 -2.83 32.13
CA GLN A 161 7.63 -1.93 31.17
C GLN A 161 8.12 -2.16 29.74
N ILE A 162 9.45 -2.24 29.53
CA ILE A 162 10.03 -2.52 28.21
C ILE A 162 9.53 -3.87 27.68
N LYS A 163 9.50 -4.92 28.53
CA LYS A 163 9.03 -6.24 28.11
C LYS A 163 7.54 -6.25 27.74
N MET A 164 6.70 -5.58 28.53
CA MET A 164 5.27 -5.42 28.21
C MET A 164 5.08 -4.66 26.89
N PHE A 165 5.88 -3.62 26.68
CA PHE A 165 5.82 -2.82 25.48
C PHE A 165 6.29 -3.59 24.23
N MET A 166 7.39 -4.33 24.31
CA MET A 166 7.82 -5.22 23.22
C MET A 166 6.74 -6.24 22.83
N ASN A 167 6.02 -6.78 23.82
CA ASN A 167 4.89 -7.68 23.56
C ASN A 167 3.73 -6.96 22.86
N GLN A 168 3.40 -5.74 23.30
CA GLN A 168 2.39 -4.90 22.65
C GLN A 168 2.75 -4.60 21.19
N ILE A 169 4.01 -4.29 20.88
CA ILE A 169 4.43 -4.07 19.48
C ILE A 169 4.27 -5.34 18.67
N SER A 170 4.62 -6.51 19.24
CA SER A 170 4.44 -7.81 18.57
C SER A 170 2.97 -8.10 18.26
N VAL A 171 2.06 -7.84 19.21
CA VAL A 171 0.61 -8.02 19.02
C VAL A 171 0.06 -7.03 18.01
N CYS A 172 0.49 -5.77 18.09
CA CYS A 172 0.12 -4.78 17.08
C CYS A 172 0.58 -5.24 15.70
N TYR A 173 1.83 -5.70 15.54
CA TYR A 173 2.38 -6.14 14.26
C TYR A 173 1.59 -7.27 13.59
N SER A 174 0.99 -8.20 14.36
CA SER A 174 0.12 -9.23 13.78
C SER A 174 -1.14 -8.66 13.14
N ASP A 175 -1.59 -7.47 13.56
CA ASP A 175 -2.65 -6.71 12.88
C ASP A 175 -2.02 -5.96 11.69
N GLN A 176 -1.79 -6.69 10.59
CA GLN A 176 -1.34 -6.12 9.32
C GLN A 176 -2.47 -5.38 8.61
N ILE A 177 -2.09 -4.37 7.80
CA ILE A 177 -3.07 -3.70 6.94
C ILE A 177 -3.43 -4.66 5.81
N SER A 178 -4.69 -5.10 5.78
CA SER A 178 -5.21 -6.03 4.79
C SER A 178 -6.33 -5.41 3.95
N ALA A 179 -6.48 -5.91 2.73
CA ALA A 179 -7.63 -5.63 1.89
C ALA A 179 -8.82 -6.48 2.34
N PHE A 180 -9.54 -6.01 3.36
CA PHE A 180 -10.74 -6.67 3.92
C PHE A 180 -10.50 -8.13 4.34
N GLY A 181 -9.29 -8.44 4.84
CA GLY A 181 -8.91 -9.79 5.26
C GLY A 181 -8.62 -10.79 4.12
N PHE A 182 -8.70 -10.38 2.85
CA PHE A 182 -8.37 -11.28 1.72
C PHE A 182 -6.87 -11.46 1.52
N PHE A 183 -6.12 -10.36 1.57
CA PHE A 183 -4.66 -10.37 1.46
C PHE A 183 -4.07 -9.19 2.22
N ASP A 184 -2.87 -9.41 2.75
CA ASP A 184 -2.09 -8.36 3.40
C ASP A 184 -1.42 -7.47 2.36
N ILE A 185 -1.49 -6.16 2.58
CA ILE A 185 -0.85 -5.17 1.72
C ILE A 185 0.61 -5.06 2.17
N ASN A 186 1.50 -5.72 1.43
CA ASN A 186 2.95 -5.67 1.67
C ASN A 186 3.70 -5.77 0.33
N LEU A 187 5.02 -5.64 0.36
CA LEU A 187 5.85 -5.69 -0.86
C LEU A 187 5.71 -7.02 -1.64
N ASN A 188 5.35 -8.13 -0.98
CA ASN A 188 5.15 -9.40 -1.69
C ASN A 188 3.95 -9.32 -2.64
N LEU A 189 2.94 -8.48 -2.34
CA LEU A 189 1.80 -8.26 -3.23
C LEU A 189 2.22 -7.75 -4.61
N VAL A 190 3.31 -6.97 -4.70
CA VAL A 190 3.86 -6.50 -5.99
C VAL A 190 4.23 -7.69 -6.87
N THR A 191 4.93 -8.67 -6.29
CA THR A 191 5.35 -9.87 -7.04
C THR A 191 4.14 -10.67 -7.51
N SER A 192 3.11 -10.82 -6.67
CA SER A 192 1.87 -11.49 -7.04
C SER A 192 1.15 -10.77 -8.18
N VAL A 193 1.02 -9.45 -8.12
CA VAL A 193 0.40 -8.64 -9.17
C VAL A 193 1.19 -8.74 -10.49
N LEU A 194 2.53 -8.71 -10.45
CA LEU A 194 3.37 -8.86 -11.64
C LEU A 194 3.20 -10.24 -12.28
N VAL A 195 3.22 -11.32 -11.49
CA VAL A 195 3.02 -12.68 -11.99
C VAL A 195 1.64 -12.82 -12.63
N LEU A 196 0.60 -12.30 -11.99
CA LEU A 196 -0.76 -12.31 -12.52
C LEU A 196 -0.90 -11.48 -13.80
N LEU A 197 -0.25 -10.31 -13.88
CA LEU A 197 -0.26 -9.48 -15.09
C LEU A 197 0.46 -10.16 -16.25
N ILE A 198 1.62 -10.77 -16.02
CA ILE A 198 2.37 -11.51 -17.03
C ILE A 198 1.55 -12.70 -17.52
N SER A 199 1.01 -13.51 -16.61
CA SER A 199 0.18 -14.66 -16.95
C SER A 199 -1.08 -14.25 -17.72
N GLY A 200 -1.78 -13.21 -17.26
CA GLY A 200 -2.95 -12.65 -17.92
C GLY A 200 -2.62 -12.11 -19.33
N THR A 201 -1.49 -11.42 -19.49
CA THR A 201 -1.03 -10.93 -20.79
C THR A 201 -0.71 -12.08 -21.75
N ILE A 202 0.02 -13.10 -21.29
CA ILE A 202 0.31 -14.30 -22.11
C ILE A 202 -1.00 -14.96 -22.55
N THR A 203 -1.97 -15.08 -21.63
CA THR A 203 -3.28 -15.67 -21.93
C THR A 203 -4.04 -14.84 -22.97
N LEU A 204 -4.05 -13.50 -22.84
CA LEU A 204 -4.66 -12.60 -23.82
C LEU A 204 -4.02 -12.75 -25.21
N VAL A 205 -2.70 -12.89 -25.27
CA VAL A 205 -1.97 -13.11 -26.53
C VAL A 205 -2.33 -14.47 -27.13
N GLN A 206 -2.35 -15.54 -26.33
CA GLN A 206 -2.70 -16.89 -26.77
C GLN A 206 -4.15 -16.98 -27.26
N MET A 207 -5.07 -16.29 -26.59
CA MET A 207 -6.50 -16.28 -26.94
C MET A 207 -6.85 -15.31 -28.07
N LYS A 208 -5.90 -14.54 -28.59
CA LYS A 208 -6.17 -13.48 -29.59
C LYS A 208 -6.94 -14.00 -30.81
N SER A 209 -6.56 -15.18 -31.32
CA SER A 209 -7.19 -15.82 -32.47
C SER A 209 -8.36 -16.75 -32.10
N HIS A 210 -8.72 -16.82 -30.81
CA HIS A 210 -9.80 -17.70 -30.36
C HIS A 210 -11.16 -17.20 -30.88
N PRO A 211 -12.05 -18.08 -31.37
CA PRO A 211 -13.34 -17.68 -31.98
C PRO A 211 -14.19 -16.76 -31.10
N MET A 212 -14.14 -16.98 -29.78
CA MET A 212 -14.86 -16.15 -28.81
C MET A 212 -14.33 -14.69 -28.75
N ILE A 213 -13.01 -14.51 -28.78
CA ILE A 213 -12.39 -13.17 -28.75
C ILE A 213 -12.63 -12.45 -30.08
N LEU A 214 -12.52 -13.16 -31.21
CA LEU A 214 -12.83 -12.62 -32.52
C LEU A 214 -14.29 -12.15 -32.62
N LYS A 215 -15.24 -12.95 -32.11
CA LYS A 215 -16.64 -12.56 -32.04
C LYS A 215 -16.83 -11.32 -31.18
N LEU A 216 -16.22 -11.28 -29.99
CA LEU A 216 -16.27 -10.12 -29.10
C LEU A 216 -15.74 -8.84 -29.77
N ASN A 217 -14.61 -8.94 -30.49
CA ASN A 217 -14.02 -7.83 -31.24
C ASN A 217 -14.97 -7.32 -32.32
N ASN A 218 -15.57 -8.22 -33.10
CA ASN A 218 -16.49 -7.87 -34.18
C ASN A 218 -17.77 -7.23 -33.67
N ASP A 219 -18.36 -7.78 -32.61
CA ASP A 219 -19.56 -7.24 -31.97
C ASP A 219 -19.28 -5.83 -31.43
N THR A 220 -18.13 -5.65 -30.75
CA THR A 220 -17.68 -4.34 -30.24
C THR A 220 -17.49 -3.33 -31.37
N TYR A 221 -16.85 -3.74 -32.47
CA TYR A 221 -16.68 -2.88 -33.64
C TYR A 221 -18.02 -2.45 -34.25
N SER A 222 -18.95 -3.39 -34.42
CA SER A 222 -20.28 -3.11 -34.97
C SER A 222 -21.06 -2.12 -34.10
N PHE A 223 -20.94 -2.23 -32.77
CA PHE A 223 -21.58 -1.33 -31.81
C PHE A 223 -21.07 0.11 -31.96
N PHE A 224 -19.75 0.31 -32.01
CA PHE A 224 -19.15 1.64 -32.18
C PHE A 224 -19.48 2.26 -33.55
N GLN A 225 -19.49 1.46 -34.62
CA GLN A 225 -19.91 1.97 -35.94
C GLN A 225 -21.37 2.43 -35.96
N ASN A 226 -22.26 1.72 -35.26
CA ASN A 226 -23.68 2.08 -35.20
C ASN A 226 -23.93 3.36 -34.38
N LEU A 227 -23.13 3.60 -33.33
CA LEU A 227 -23.17 4.86 -32.58
C LEU A 227 -22.73 6.05 -33.44
N ALA A 228 -21.62 5.92 -34.17
CA ALA A 228 -21.10 7.00 -35.01
C ALA A 228 -21.99 7.35 -36.22
N LYS A 229 -22.95 6.49 -36.59
CA LYS A 229 -23.93 6.75 -37.65
C LYS A 229 -25.21 7.43 -37.16
N ARG A 230 -25.43 7.50 -35.83
CA ARG A 230 -26.62 8.12 -35.22
C ARG A 230 -26.40 9.58 -34.83
N GLU A 231 -25.15 10.04 -34.85
CA GLU A 231 -24.75 11.46 -34.76
C GLU A 231 -24.63 12.07 -36.16
#